data_AF-U7L4D9-F1
#
_entry.id   AF-U7L4D9-F1
#
_cell.length_a   1.000
_cell.length_b   1.000
_cell.length_c   1.000
_cell.angle_alpha   90.00
_cell.angle_beta   90.00
_cell.angle_gamma   90.00
#
_symmetry.space_group_name_H-M   'P 1'
#
loop_
_entity.id
_entity.type
_entity.pdbx_description
1 polymer ?
#
loop_
_entity_poly.entity_id
_entity_poly.type
_entity_poly.pdbx_seq_one_letter_code
_entity_poly.pdbx_strand_id
1 'polypeptide(L)'
;MGTLLSEIPVNSFGQASATQSTVRQVGSALGTAVSGSVFSMALGLTLPKTLEAAGIMGPGAAGIAEATRQSAGSAIAELRVQGGHSPFSEQTSVVVQALSYGMTGAARYSLLAATAFLALGFVSAMRVRRAANESSSMEQSN
;
A
#
# COMPACT_ATOMS: atom_id res chain seq x y z
N MET A 1 26.01 -30.59 -31.48
CA MET A 1 25.21 -31.81 -31.70
C MET A 1 24.28 -31.99 -30.51
N GLY A 2 23.01 -31.75 -30.78
CA GLY A 2 21.92 -31.66 -29.80
C GLY A 2 20.68 -31.15 -30.55
N THR A 3 20.51 -31.68 -31.76
CA THR A 3 19.33 -31.57 -32.59
C THR A 3 18.21 -32.28 -31.85
N LEU A 4 17.18 -31.56 -31.44
CA LEU A 4 15.79 -32.01 -31.30
C LEU A 4 14.98 -30.75 -30.95
N LEU A 5 14.95 -29.78 -31.89
CA LEU A 5 13.83 -28.85 -32.02
C LEU A 5 12.66 -29.64 -32.63
N SER A 6 12.21 -30.64 -31.86
CA SER A 6 10.98 -31.36 -32.14
C SER A 6 9.86 -30.34 -32.01
N GLU A 7 9.03 -30.30 -33.03
CA GLU A 7 7.90 -29.41 -33.22
C GLU A 7 7.08 -29.24 -31.94
N ILE A 8 7.28 -28.13 -31.24
CA ILE A 8 6.32 -27.61 -30.27
C ILE A 8 5.77 -26.33 -30.91
N PRO A 9 4.46 -26.23 -31.19
CA PRO A 9 3.89 -25.05 -31.83
C PRO A 9 4.22 -23.79 -31.01
N VAL A 10 5.10 -22.95 -31.57
CA VAL A 10 5.65 -21.74 -30.93
C VAL A 10 4.66 -20.57 -30.83
N ASN A 11 3.39 -20.77 -31.19
CA ASN A 11 2.46 -19.65 -31.43
C ASN A 11 1.50 -19.32 -30.28
N SER A 12 1.72 -19.83 -29.06
CA SER A 12 0.88 -19.45 -27.89
C SER A 12 1.66 -19.16 -26.61
N PHE A 13 2.91 -19.61 -26.48
CA PHE A 13 3.72 -19.38 -25.27
C PHE A 13 4.27 -17.95 -25.18
N GLY A 14 4.64 -17.32 -26.31
CA GLY A 14 5.17 -15.96 -26.33
C GLY A 14 4.12 -14.89 -25.97
N GLN A 15 2.90 -15.03 -26.49
CA GLN A 15 1.78 -14.10 -26.25
C GLN A 15 1.18 -14.27 -24.84
N ALA A 16 1.04 -15.51 -24.35
CA ALA A 16 0.57 -15.79 -22.99
C ALA A 16 1.57 -15.31 -21.92
N SER A 17 2.88 -15.54 -22.13
CA SER A 17 3.94 -15.10 -21.20
C SER A 17 4.08 -13.56 -21.15
N ALA A 18 3.98 -12.90 -22.31
CA ALA A 18 3.96 -11.44 -22.38
C ALA A 18 2.77 -10.85 -21.59
N THR A 19 1.57 -11.40 -21.80
CA THR A 19 0.35 -10.96 -21.09
C THR A 19 0.43 -11.23 -19.59
N GLN A 20 0.94 -12.38 -19.17
CA GLN A 20 1.11 -12.74 -17.75
C GLN A 20 2.09 -11.82 -17.02
N SER A 21 3.18 -11.42 -17.67
CA SER A 21 4.15 -10.48 -17.11
C SER A 21 3.56 -9.07 -16.95
N THR A 22 2.90 -8.56 -18.00
CA THR A 22 2.27 -7.24 -17.98
C THR A 22 1.20 -7.13 -16.90
N VAL A 23 0.33 -8.13 -16.75
CA VAL A 23 -0.72 -8.12 -15.71
C VAL A 23 -0.10 -8.05 -14.31
N ARG A 24 1.00 -8.76 -14.05
CA ARG A 24 1.68 -8.72 -12.76
C ARG A 24 2.38 -7.38 -12.52
N GLN A 25 3.03 -6.81 -13.54
CA GLN A 25 3.69 -5.50 -13.44
C GLN A 25 2.69 -4.36 -13.18
N VAL A 26 1.61 -4.32 -13.97
CA VAL A 26 0.52 -3.36 -13.79
C VAL A 26 -0.13 -3.56 -12.42
N GLY A 27 -0.39 -4.81 -12.03
CA GLY A 27 -0.92 -5.15 -10.71
C GLY A 27 -0.02 -4.66 -9.57
N SER A 28 1.30 -4.82 -9.65
CA SER A 28 2.23 -4.37 -8.60
C SER A 28 2.34 -2.84 -8.53
N ALA A 29 2.31 -2.15 -9.67
CA ALA A 29 2.33 -0.70 -9.72
C ALA A 29 1.05 -0.10 -9.11
N LEU A 30 -0.12 -0.62 -9.52
CA LEU A 30 -1.41 -0.22 -8.97
C LEU A 30 -1.51 -0.53 -7.47
N GLY A 31 -1.08 -1.72 -7.05
CA GLY A 31 -1.07 -2.11 -5.63
C GLY A 31 -0.24 -1.16 -4.76
N THR A 32 0.94 -0.75 -5.25
CA THR A 32 1.81 0.21 -4.56
C THR A 32 1.17 1.60 -4.50
N ALA A 33 0.61 2.08 -5.61
CA ALA A 33 -0.05 3.39 -5.67
C ALA A 33 -1.27 3.49 -4.75
N VAL A 34 -2.12 2.45 -4.76
CA VAL A 34 -3.29 2.38 -3.87
C VAL A 34 -2.84 2.30 -2.41
N SER A 35 -1.87 1.46 -2.08
CA SER A 35 -1.36 1.34 -0.71
C SER A 35 -0.78 2.65 -0.20
N GLY A 36 -0.01 3.36 -1.03
CA GLY A 36 0.52 4.69 -0.71
C GLY A 36 -0.57 5.74 -0.49
N SER A 37 -1.62 5.71 -1.33
CA SER A 37 -2.77 6.62 -1.21
C SER A 37 -3.55 6.38 0.07
N VAL A 38 -3.86 5.12 0.39
CA VAL A 38 -4.54 4.74 1.63
C VAL A 38 -3.70 5.10 2.84
N PHE A 39 -2.40 4.82 2.81
CA PHE A 39 -1.50 5.19 3.90
C PHE A 39 -1.45 6.70 4.12
N SER A 40 -1.33 7.50 3.05
CA SER A 40 -1.32 8.96 3.13
C SER A 40 -2.65 9.51 3.68
N MET A 41 -3.78 8.94 3.25
CA MET A 41 -5.09 9.29 3.79
C MET A 41 -5.21 8.91 5.27
N ALA A 42 -4.72 7.74 5.67
CA ALA A 42 -4.71 7.31 7.06
C ALA A 42 -3.86 8.23 7.94
N LEU A 43 -2.69 8.68 7.46
CA LEU A 43 -1.88 9.68 8.15
C LEU A 43 -2.61 11.00 8.38
N GLY A 44 -3.38 11.46 7.39
CA GLY A 44 -4.22 12.65 7.53
C GLY A 44 -5.28 12.54 8.64
N LEU A 45 -5.66 11.33 9.02
CA LEU A 45 -6.62 11.07 10.10
C LEU A 45 -5.94 10.79 11.44
N THR A 46 -4.79 10.12 11.44
CA THR A 46 -4.13 9.68 12.67
C THR A 46 -3.21 10.73 13.26
N LEU A 47 -2.40 11.44 12.46
CA LEU A 47 -1.43 12.40 12.98
C LEU A 47 -2.08 13.55 13.77
N PRO A 48 -3.18 14.19 13.31
CA PRO A 48 -3.84 15.23 14.09
C PRO A 48 -4.38 14.70 15.42
N LYS A 49 -5.00 13.51 15.41
CA LYS A 49 -5.58 12.90 16.62
C LYS A 49 -4.53 12.55 17.67
N THR A 50 -3.37 12.04 17.25
CA THR A 50 -2.32 11.65 18.19
C THR A 50 -1.58 12.84 18.77
N LEU A 51 -1.44 13.93 17.99
CA LEU A 51 -0.96 15.21 18.49
C LEU A 51 -1.95 15.84 19.47
N GLU A 52 -3.24 15.84 19.14
CA GLU A 52 -4.30 16.35 20.01
C GLU A 52 -4.36 15.60 21.35
N ALA A 53 -4.29 14.27 21.31
CA ALA A 53 -4.23 13.43 22.51
C ALA A 53 -2.98 13.68 23.37
N ALA A 54 -1.90 14.21 22.78
CA ALA A 54 -0.69 14.60 23.47
C ALA A 54 -0.72 16.09 23.93
N GLY A 55 -1.84 16.79 23.76
CA GLY A 55 -1.99 18.20 24.10
C GLY A 55 -1.28 19.16 23.14
N ILE A 56 -0.85 18.69 21.97
CA ILE A 56 -0.16 19.48 20.95
C ILE A 56 -1.19 19.99 19.94
N MET A 57 -1.49 21.30 20.01
CA MET A 57 -2.53 21.94 19.20
C MET A 57 -2.00 23.19 18.49
N GLY A 58 -2.76 23.67 17.51
CA GLY A 58 -2.49 24.92 16.80
C GLY A 58 -1.75 24.75 15.46
N PRO A 59 -1.38 25.86 14.79
CA PRO A 59 -0.82 25.84 13.45
C PRO A 59 0.48 25.05 13.32
N GLY A 60 1.33 25.06 14.35
CA GLY A 60 2.57 24.28 14.39
C GLY A 60 2.31 22.77 14.39
N ALA A 61 1.27 22.32 15.11
CA ALA A 61 0.86 20.91 15.14
C ALA A 61 0.35 20.44 13.77
N ALA A 62 -0.50 21.24 13.13
CA ALA A 62 -0.99 20.95 11.77
C ALA A 62 0.15 20.96 10.74
N GLY A 63 1.08 21.93 10.85
CA GLY A 63 2.24 22.04 9.97
C GLY A 63 3.16 20.83 10.06
N ILE A 64 3.51 20.38 11.28
CA ILE A 64 4.38 19.21 11.45
C ILE A 64 3.69 17.90 11.07
N ALA A 65 2.38 17.78 11.32
CA ALA A 65 1.59 16.65 10.85
C ALA A 65 1.58 16.56 9.32
N GLU A 66 1.36 17.68 8.64
CA GLU A 66 1.36 17.73 7.18
C GLU A 66 2.76 17.48 6.60
N ALA A 67 3.80 18.08 7.17
CA ALA A 67 5.19 17.80 6.78
C ALA A 67 5.52 16.31 6.94
N THR A 68 5.11 15.70 8.06
CA THR A 68 5.27 14.26 8.31
C THR A 68 4.52 13.42 7.28
N ARG A 69 3.31 13.81 6.91
CA ARG A 69 2.49 13.11 5.90
C ARG A 69 3.13 13.19 4.51
N GLN A 70 3.55 14.37 4.08
CA GLN A 70 4.16 14.60 2.77
C GLN A 70 5.51 13.89 2.65
N SER A 71 6.27 13.84 3.74
CA SER A 71 7.60 13.24 3.77
C SER A 71 7.60 11.74 4.13
N ALA A 72 6.41 11.14 4.30
CA ALA A 72 6.21 9.76 4.75
C ALA A 72 6.99 9.41 6.04
N GLY A 73 7.16 10.38 6.94
CA GLY A 73 7.79 10.18 8.25
C GLY A 73 9.23 10.66 8.39
N SER A 74 9.93 11.05 7.33
CA SER A 74 11.31 11.55 7.45
C SER A 74 11.42 12.83 8.31
N ALA A 75 10.38 13.68 8.34
CA ALA A 75 10.31 14.86 9.18
C ALA A 75 10.40 14.52 10.69
N ILE A 76 9.95 13.33 11.11
CA ILE A 76 10.06 12.87 12.50
C ILE A 76 11.53 12.64 12.87
N ALA A 77 12.33 12.10 11.94
CA ALA A 77 13.75 11.85 12.16
C ALA A 77 14.52 13.18 12.26
N GLU A 78 14.21 14.14 11.38
CA GLU A 78 14.78 15.48 11.43
C GLU A 78 14.42 16.18 12.76
N LEU A 79 13.16 16.10 13.17
CA LEU A 79 12.69 16.68 14.42
C LEU A 79 13.41 16.09 15.64
N ARG A 80 13.69 14.78 15.62
CA ARG A 80 14.49 14.10 16.66
C ARG A 80 15.93 14.61 16.71
N VAL A 81 16.53 14.91 15.57
CA VAL A 81 17.89 15.48 15.48
C VAL A 81 17.92 16.91 16.01
N GLN A 82 16.91 17.72 15.68
CA GLN A 82 16.80 19.09 16.19
C GLN A 82 16.67 19.13 17.73
N GLY A 83 15.93 18.17 18.30
CA GLY A 83 15.76 18.07 19.75
C GLY A 83 15.22 19.37 20.34
N GLY A 84 15.84 19.85 21.43
CA GLY A 84 15.44 21.10 22.09
C GLY A 84 15.56 22.37 21.23
N HIS A 85 16.25 22.33 20.09
CA HIS A 85 16.34 23.45 19.14
C HIS A 85 15.16 23.48 18.16
N SER A 86 14.27 22.48 18.19
CA SER A 86 13.09 22.49 17.34
C SER A 86 12.10 23.57 17.77
N PRO A 87 11.13 23.93 16.91
CA PRO A 87 10.04 24.85 17.26
C PRO A 87 9.20 24.41 18.49
N PHE A 88 9.32 23.14 18.90
CA PHE A 88 8.60 22.57 20.05
C PHE A 88 9.44 22.53 21.32
N SER A 89 10.71 22.93 21.28
CA SER A 89 11.62 23.00 22.42
C SER A 89 11.59 21.74 23.31
N GLU A 90 11.15 21.83 24.57
CA GLU A 90 11.06 20.67 25.47
C GLU A 90 9.99 19.65 25.06
N GLN A 91 8.96 20.08 24.33
CA GLN A 91 7.89 19.21 23.85
C GLN A 91 8.30 18.36 22.64
N THR A 92 9.49 18.58 22.07
CA THR A 92 9.96 17.87 20.86
C THR A 92 9.86 16.34 21.00
N SER A 93 10.24 15.80 22.15
CA SER A 93 10.15 14.35 22.42
C SER A 93 8.70 13.85 22.37
N VAL A 94 7.77 14.60 22.98
CA VAL A 94 6.34 14.30 23.00
C VAL A 94 5.76 14.35 21.58
N VAL A 95 6.14 15.36 20.79
CA VAL A 95 5.72 15.51 19.39
C VAL A 95 6.24 14.34 18.55
N VAL A 96 7.52 13.98 18.67
CA VAL A 96 8.11 12.82 17.97
C VAL A 96 7.36 11.54 18.32
N GLN A 97 7.02 11.33 19.61
CA GLN A 97 6.28 10.16 20.05
C GLN A 97 4.85 10.14 19.51
N ALA A 98 4.14 11.27 19.55
CA ALA A 98 2.79 11.42 19.03
C ALA A 98 2.72 11.16 17.52
N LEU A 99 3.66 11.72 16.75
CA LEU A 99 3.76 11.47 15.31
C LEU A 99 4.10 10.00 15.01
N SER A 100 5.00 9.40 15.78
CA SER A 100 5.37 7.97 15.63
C SER A 100 4.19 7.04 15.92
N TYR A 101 3.37 7.37 16.93
CA TYR A 101 2.15 6.65 17.22
C TYR A 101 1.12 6.82 16.10
N GLY A 102 0.97 8.03 15.56
CA GLY A 102 0.12 8.32 14.41
C GLY A 102 0.52 7.53 13.15
N MET A 103 1.83 7.43 12.86
CA MET A 103 2.38 6.58 11.79
C MET A 103 2.02 5.11 11.98
N THR A 104 2.15 4.61 13.21
CA THR A 104 1.78 3.22 13.54
C THR A 104 0.29 2.99 13.33
N GLY A 105 -0.56 3.93 13.73
CA GLY A 105 -2.00 3.91 13.46
C GLY A 105 -2.30 3.88 11.96
N ALA A 106 -1.65 4.74 11.18
CA ALA A 106 -1.83 4.79 9.73
C ALA A 106 -1.40 3.49 9.04
N ALA A 107 -0.30 2.89 9.49
CA ALA A 107 0.18 1.60 8.98
C ALA A 107 -0.84 0.49 9.25
N ARG A 108 -1.47 0.47 10.43
CA ARG A 108 -2.54 -0.48 10.76
C ARG A 108 -3.76 -0.31 9.85
N TYR A 109 -4.22 0.93 9.63
CA TYR A 109 -5.33 1.19 8.70
C TYR A 109 -4.99 0.78 7.26
N SER A 110 -3.76 1.05 6.81
CA SER A 110 -3.29 0.63 5.49
C SER A 110 -3.27 -0.89 5.34
N LEU A 111 -2.79 -1.62 6.36
CA LEU A 111 -2.82 -3.08 6.37
C LEU A 111 -4.25 -3.62 6.32
N LEU A 112 -5.17 -3.08 7.12
CA LEU A 112 -6.58 -3.48 7.08
C LEU A 112 -7.21 -3.26 5.70
N ALA A 113 -6.95 -2.11 5.08
CA ALA A 113 -7.42 -1.83 3.74
C ALA A 113 -6.81 -2.77 2.69
N ALA A 114 -5.51 -3.04 2.77
CA ALA A 114 -4.81 -3.98 1.90
C ALA A 114 -5.40 -5.40 2.04
N THR A 115 -5.65 -5.85 3.27
CA THR A 115 -6.31 -7.13 3.53
C THR A 115 -7.71 -7.18 2.92
N ALA A 116 -8.51 -6.12 3.07
CA ALA A 116 -9.84 -6.03 2.45
C ALA A 116 -9.75 -6.09 0.91
N PHE A 117 -8.80 -5.38 0.32
CA PHE A 117 -8.59 -5.37 -1.13
C PHE A 117 -8.16 -6.74 -1.66
N LEU A 118 -7.27 -7.44 -0.95
CA LEU A 118 -6.87 -8.81 -1.26
C LEU A 118 -8.06 -9.78 -1.16
N ALA A 119 -8.91 -9.64 -0.15
CA ALA A 119 -10.11 -10.46 -0.02
C ALA A 119 -11.07 -10.26 -1.20
N LEU A 120 -11.28 -9.02 -1.65
CA LEU A 120 -12.08 -8.71 -2.83
C LEU A 120 -11.48 -9.29 -4.12
N GLY A 121 -10.17 -9.14 -4.30
CA GLY A 121 -9.45 -9.74 -5.43
C GLY A 121 -9.57 -11.27 -5.44
N PHE A 122 -9.44 -11.90 -4.28
CA PHE A 122 -9.58 -13.34 -4.11
C PHE A 122 -10.99 -13.83 -4.44
N VAL A 123 -12.04 -13.16 -3.95
CA VAL A 123 -13.44 -13.49 -4.28
C VAL A 123 -13.70 -13.36 -5.78
N SER A 124 -13.16 -12.31 -6.40
CA SER A 124 -13.29 -12.09 -7.84
C SER A 124 -12.63 -13.22 -8.64
N ALA A 125 -11.41 -13.60 -8.28
CA ALA A 125 -10.69 -14.72 -8.90
C ALA A 125 -11.43 -16.06 -8.75
N MET A 126 -12.01 -16.33 -7.57
CA MET A 126 -12.82 -17.53 -7.35
C MET A 126 -14.07 -17.57 -8.22
N ARG A 127 -14.76 -16.43 -8.41
CA ARG A 127 -15.94 -16.35 -9.29
C ARG A 127 -15.58 -16.58 -10.76
N VAL A 128 -14.49 -15.98 -11.24
CA VAL A 128 -14.01 -16.20 -12.62
C VAL A 128 -13.67 -17.68 -12.84
N ARG A 129 -12.99 -18.32 -11.88
CA ARG A 129 -12.67 -19.75 -11.97
C ARG A 129 -13.91 -20.64 -11.97
N ARG A 130 -14.93 -20.32 -11.18
CA ARG A 130 -16.21 -21.05 -11.19
C ARG A 130 -16.91 -20.95 -12.54
N ALA A 131 -17.02 -19.74 -13.10
CA ALA A 131 -17.64 -19.53 -14.41
C ALA A 131 -16.91 -20.30 -15.53
N ALA A 132 -15.57 -20.32 -15.51
CA ALA A 132 -14.78 -21.07 -16.49
C ALA A 132 -15.01 -22.60 -16.41
N ASN A 133 -15.22 -23.12 -15.20
CA ASN A 133 -15.53 -24.54 -14.99
C ASN A 133 -16.95 -24.91 -15.44
N GLU A 134 -17.91 -23.99 -15.34
CA GLU A 134 -19.30 -24.21 -15.80
C GLU A 134 -19.37 -24.27 -17.33
N SER A 135 -18.71 -23.36 -18.03
CA SER A 135 -18.66 -23.34 -19.50
C SER A 135 -18.05 -24.62 -20.10
N SER A 136 -17.01 -25.17 -19.47
CA SER A 136 -16.35 -26.40 -19.95
C SER A 136 -17.21 -27.66 -19.76
N SER A 137 -18.14 -27.66 -18.80
CA SER A 137 -19.07 -28.78 -18.60
C SER A 137 -20.21 -28.82 -19.63
N MET A 138 -20.63 -27.65 -20.16
CA MET A 138 -21.66 -27.55 -21.21
C MET A 138 -21.12 -27.92 -22.59
N GLU A 139 -19.83 -27.70 -22.84
CA GLU A 139 -19.18 -28.03 -24.13
C GLU A 139 -18.90 -29.54 -24.28
N GLN A 140 -18.78 -30.30 -23.18
CA GLN A 140 -18.64 -31.77 -23.21
C GLN A 140 -19.98 -32.52 -23.25
N SER A 141 -21.10 -31.82 -23.00
CA SER A 141 -22.45 -32.39 -23.01
C SER A 141 -23.16 -32.24 -24.37
N ASN A 142 -22.48 -31.65 -25.36
CA ASN A 142 -22.98 -31.40 -26.72
C ASN A 142 -22.09 -32.13 -27.74
#